data_AF-A0A920UKZ7-F1
#
_entry.id   AF-A0A920UKZ7-F1
#
_cell.length_a   1.000
_cell.length_b   1.000
_cell.length_c   1.000
_cell.angle_alpha   90.00
_cell.angle_beta   90.00
_cell.angle_gamma   90.00
#
_symmetry.space_group_name_H-M   'P 1'
#
loop_
_entity.id
_entity.type
_entity.pdbx_description
1 polymer ?
#
loop_
_entity_poly.entity_id
_entity_poly.type
_entity_poly.pdbx_seq_one_letter_code
_entity_poly.pdbx_strand_id
1 'polypeptide(L)' 'MDFGTGALKVTPAHDHTDFEIGKKHNLQVVNVFNRKEKGMKIWQI' A
#
# COMPACT_ATOMS: atom_id res chain seq x y z
N MET A 1 -11.85 16.25 14.75
CA MET A 1 -10.85 15.16 14.68
C MET A 1 -9.99 15.56 13.52
N ASP A 2 -8.94 16.33 13.76
CA ASP A 2 -8.27 17.01 12.64
C ASP A 2 -6.79 16.63 12.68
N PHE A 3 -6.55 15.40 12.23
CA PHE A 3 -5.23 14.87 11.98
C PHE A 3 -4.88 15.06 10.49
N GLY A 4 -3.70 15.63 10.22
CA GLY A 4 -3.16 15.81 8.87
C GLY A 4 -3.86 16.90 8.04
N THR A 5 -3.68 16.83 6.72
CA THR A 5 -4.16 17.84 5.75
C THR A 5 -5.50 17.49 5.12
N GLY A 6 -6.13 16.39 5.53
CA GLY A 6 -7.31 15.82 4.86
C GLY A 6 -6.99 14.99 3.61
N ALA A 7 -5.72 14.78 3.28
CA ALA A 7 -5.26 13.89 2.22
C ALA A 7 -4.24 12.87 2.75
N LEU A 8 -4.19 11.70 2.10
CA LEU A 8 -3.42 10.53 2.50
C LEU A 8 -2.62 10.00 1.30
N LYS A 9 -1.37 9.59 1.52
CA LYS A 9 -0.61 8.80 0.55
C LYS A 9 -1.14 7.36 0.52
N VAL A 10 -1.24 6.75 -0.65
CA VAL A 10 -1.69 5.35 -0.81
C VAL A 10 -0.60 4.54 -1.49
N THR A 11 -0.14 3.48 -0.83
CA THR A 11 0.93 2.57 -1.25
C THR A 11 0.46 1.10 -1.22
N PRO A 12 -0.28 0.62 -2.25
CA PRO A 12 -0.96 -0.68 -2.21
C PRO A 12 -0.05 -1.90 -1.99
N ALA A 13 1.23 -1.80 -2.32
CA ALA A 13 2.20 -2.88 -2.10
C ALA A 13 2.75 -2.95 -0.66
N HIS A 14 2.46 -1.96 0.18
CA HIS A 14 3.18 -1.72 1.44
C HIS A 14 2.27 -1.44 2.65
N ASP A 15 0.95 -1.41 2.47
CA ASP A 15 0.00 -1.28 3.58
C ASP A 15 -1.32 -1.99 3.24
N HIS A 16 -1.98 -2.54 4.25
CA HIS A 16 -3.21 -3.33 4.05
C HIS A 16 -4.41 -2.45 3.70
N THR A 17 -4.56 -1.32 4.40
CA THR A 17 -5.63 -0.37 4.12
C THR A 17 -5.44 0.25 2.74
N ASP A 18 -4.21 0.57 2.37
CA ASP A 18 -3.87 1.06 1.04
C ASP A 18 -4.14 0.02 -0.06
N PHE A 19 -3.95 -1.28 0.22
CA PHE A 19 -4.26 -2.35 -0.73
C PHE A 19 -5.76 -2.42 -1.02
N GLU A 20 -6.62 -2.37 0.00
CA GLU A 20 -8.08 -2.40 -0.18
C GLU A 20 -8.58 -1.12 -0.87
N ILE A 21 -8.02 0.04 -0.53
CA ILE A 21 -8.30 1.30 -1.25
C ILE A 21 -7.87 1.16 -2.72
N GLY A 22 -6.66 0.66 -2.96
CA GLY A 22 -6.13 0.44 -4.30
C GLY A 22 -7.03 -0.49 -5.13
N LYS A 23 -7.48 -1.60 -4.55
CA LYS A 23 -8.40 -2.55 -5.19
C LYS A 23 -9.75 -1.92 -5.53
N LYS A 24 -10.34 -1.16 -4.60
CA LYS A 24 -11.60 -0.42 -4.83
C LYS A 24 -11.52 0.57 -5.99
N HIS A 25 -10.34 1.17 -6.19
CA HIS A 25 -10.08 2.16 -7.23
C HIS A 25 -9.29 1.60 -8.43
N ASN A 26 -9.10 0.28 -8.49
CA ASN A 26 -8.37 -0.42 -9.53
C ASN A 26 -6.95 0.14 -9.81
N LEU A 27 -6.23 0.52 -8.75
CA LEU A 27 -4.86 1.01 -8.80
C LEU A 27 -3.85 -0.14 -8.95
N GLN A 28 -2.76 0.13 -9.67
CA GLN A 28 -1.65 -0.81 -9.81
C GLN A 28 -0.94 -1.07 -8.47
N VAL A 29 -0.55 -2.33 -8.25
CA VAL A 29 0.25 -2.75 -7.10
C VAL A 29 1.71 -2.84 -7.54
N VAL A 30 2.48 -1.78 -7.28
CA VAL A 30 3.91 -1.70 -7.63
C VAL A 30 4.76 -1.77 -6.37
N ASN A 31 5.71 -2.70 -6.34
CA ASN A 31 6.69 -2.86 -5.26
C ASN A 31 8.03 -2.26 -5.68
N VAL A 32 8.57 -1.35 -4.87
CA VAL A 32 9.88 -0.71 -5.11
C VAL A 32 11.02 -1.33 -4.30
N PHE A 33 10.73 -2.30 -3.41
CA PHE A 33 11.74 -3.00 -2.62
C PHE A 33 12.26 -4.25 -3.34
N ASN A 34 13.53 -4.55 -3.12
CA ASN A 34 14.16 -5.75 -3.64
C ASN A 34 13.64 -7.00 -2.93
N ARG A 35 13.44 -8.10 -3.69
CA ARG A 35 12.90 -9.38 -3.18
C ARG A 35 13.66 -9.98 -1.97
N LYS A 36 14.94 -9.60 -1.78
CA LYS A 36 15.80 -10.12 -0.70
C LYS A 36 15.76 -9.28 0.57
N GLU A 37 15.31 -8.04 0.49
CA GLU A 37 15.20 -7.19 1.67
C GLU A 37 13.92 -7.59 2.39
N LYS A 38 14.08 -8.01 3.64
CA LYS A 38 13.03 -8.56 4.51
C LYS A 38 12.12 -7.42 4.97
N GLY A 39 11.38 -6.84 4.03
CA GLY A 39 10.48 -5.72 4.24
C GLY A 39 9.19 -5.98 3.46
N MET A 40 8.29 -6.71 4.09
CA MET A 40 6.92 -7.00 3.66
C MET A 40 6.79 -8.05 2.54
N LYS A 41 6.31 -9.23 2.94
CA LYS A 41 5.69 -10.18 2.01
C LYS A 41 4.61 -9.42 1.24
N ILE A 42 4.77 -9.25 -0.08
CA ILE A 42 3.62 -8.95 -0.93
C ILE A 42 2.64 -10.09 -0.71
N TRP A 43 1.48 -9.74 -0.16
CA TRP A 43 0.44 -10.61 0.38
C TRP A 43 0.42 -11.99 -0.28
N GLN A 44 1.11 -12.95 0.37
CA GLN A 44 0.94 -14.36 0.05
C GLN A 44 -0.45 -14.73 0.52
N ILE A 45 -1.36 -14.79 -0.45
CA ILE A 45 -2.58 -15.58 -0.38
C ILE A 45 -2.19 -17.04 -0.15
#